data_AF-A0A370KZ66-F1
#
_entry.id   AF-A0A370KZ66-F1
#
_cell.length_a   1.000
_cell.length_b   1.000
_cell.length_c   1.000
_cell.angle_alpha   90.00
_cell.angle_beta   90.00
_cell.angle_gamma   90.00
#
_symmetry.space_group_name_H-M   'P 1'
#
loop_
_entity.id
_entity.type
_entity.pdbx_description
1 polymer ?
#
loop_
_entity_poly.entity_id
_entity_poly.type
_entity_poly.pdbx_seq_one_letter_code
_entity_poly.pdbx_strand_id
1 'polypeptide(L)'
;MASTPAPVSLTIILPADVATALRKAATERGWTLESLAADCIAQQIETAIRHRVVLERIEQVDGALIEMATALGAIEAAGGEGIDLSAFCRYRKGA
;
A
#
# COMPACT_ATOMS: atom_id res chain seq x y z
N MET A 1 -20.40 -19.79 -1.30
CA MET A 1 -19.16 -20.59 -1.27
C MET A 1 -18.20 -19.96 -2.27
N ALA A 2 -17.10 -19.37 -1.82
CA ALA A 2 -16.12 -18.78 -2.74
C ALA A 2 -15.41 -19.93 -3.47
N SER A 3 -15.47 -19.94 -4.80
CA SER A 3 -14.75 -20.90 -5.62
C SER A 3 -13.25 -20.68 -5.43
N THR A 4 -12.50 -21.73 -5.11
CA THR A 4 -11.04 -21.67 -5.10
C THR A 4 -10.57 -21.33 -6.53
N PRO A 5 -9.72 -20.29 -6.71
CA PRO A 5 -9.26 -19.92 -8.03
C PRO A 5 -8.40 -21.04 -8.64
N ALA A 6 -8.63 -21.35 -9.90
CA ALA A 6 -7.88 -22.37 -10.62
C ALA A 6 -6.46 -21.88 -10.97
N PRO A 7 -5.45 -22.77 -10.98
CA PRO A 7 -4.10 -22.41 -11.39
C PRO A 7 -4.06 -22.00 -12.87
N VAL A 8 -3.19 -21.03 -13.19
CA VAL A 8 -2.99 -20.52 -14.56
C VAL A 8 -1.60 -20.92 -15.04
N SER A 9 -1.49 -21.40 -16.28
CA SER A 9 -0.22 -21.67 -16.95
C SER A 9 0.14 -20.51 -17.88
N LEU A 10 1.41 -20.11 -17.88
CA LEU A 10 1.93 -18.99 -18.64
C LEU A 10 3.21 -19.42 -19.36
N THR A 11 3.43 -18.88 -20.55
CA THR A 11 4.71 -18.97 -21.27
C THR A 11 5.29 -17.57 -21.38
N ILE A 12 6.48 -17.36 -20.84
CA ILE A 12 7.14 -16.05 -20.80
C ILE A 12 8.54 -16.15 -21.39
N ILE A 13 8.97 -15.09 -22.09
CA ILE A 13 10.33 -14.95 -22.60
C ILE A 13 11.02 -13.89 -21.73
N LEU A 14 12.10 -14.29 -21.07
CA LEU A 14 12.85 -13.42 -20.18
C LEU A 14 14.04 -12.78 -20.93
N PRO A 15 14.39 -11.52 -20.61
CA PRO A 15 15.67 -10.93 -20.98
C PRO A 15 16.85 -11.84 -20.56
N ALA A 16 17.92 -11.84 -21.35
CA ALA A 16 19.02 -12.79 -21.20
C ALA A 16 19.75 -12.68 -19.84
N ASP A 17 19.90 -11.47 -19.33
CA ASP A 17 20.44 -11.17 -18.00
C ASP A 17 19.55 -11.72 -16.88
N VAL A 18 18.24 -11.51 -16.97
CA VAL A 18 17.26 -12.04 -16.00
C VAL A 18 17.23 -13.57 -16.04
N ALA A 19 17.23 -14.16 -17.23
CA ALA A 19 17.27 -15.61 -17.40
C ALA A 19 18.55 -16.21 -16.79
N THR A 20 19.69 -15.52 -16.92
CA THR A 20 20.97 -15.94 -16.32
C THR A 20 20.90 -15.88 -14.80
N ALA A 21 20.39 -14.78 -14.24
CA ALA A 21 20.21 -14.63 -12.80
C ALA A 21 19.26 -15.70 -12.22
N LEU A 22 18.14 -15.95 -12.89
CA LEU A 22 17.17 -16.97 -12.49
C LEU A 22 17.80 -18.37 -12.48
N ARG A 23 18.57 -18.73 -13.52
CA ARG A 23 19.27 -20.02 -13.60
C ARG A 23 20.27 -20.20 -12.47
N LYS A 24 21.05 -19.16 -12.17
CA LYS A 24 22.02 -19.17 -11.07
C LYS A 24 21.30 -19.38 -9.72
N ALA A 25 20.30 -18.55 -9.43
CA ALA A 25 19.56 -18.60 -8.17
C ALA A 25 18.78 -19.91 -7.99
N ALA A 26 18.21 -20.46 -9.06
CA ALA A 26 17.53 -21.76 -9.04
C ALA A 26 18.51 -22.88 -8.70
N THR A 27 19.69 -22.89 -9.33
CA THR A 27 20.77 -23.86 -9.07
C THR A 27 21.24 -23.78 -7.62
N GLU A 28 21.51 -22.58 -7.12
CA GLU A 28 21.98 -22.36 -5.74
C GLU A 28 20.98 -22.84 -4.68
N ARG A 29 19.67 -22.81 -5.00
CA ARG A 29 18.58 -23.23 -4.10
C ARG A 29 18.12 -24.67 -4.32
N GLY A 30 18.61 -25.35 -5.37
CA GLY A 30 18.13 -26.67 -5.78
C GLY A 30 16.68 -26.66 -6.28
N TRP A 31 16.21 -25.55 -6.85
CA TRP A 31 14.84 -25.38 -7.34
C TRP A 31 14.78 -25.46 -8.86
N THR A 32 13.59 -25.71 -9.42
CA THR A 32 13.39 -25.58 -10.87
C THR A 32 13.25 -24.11 -11.24
N LEU A 33 13.49 -23.78 -12.52
CA LEU A 33 13.33 -22.41 -13.01
C LEU A 33 11.88 -21.95 -12.87
N GLU A 34 10.95 -22.86 -13.14
CA GLU A 34 9.51 -22.62 -13.12
C GLU A 34 9.02 -22.35 -11.70
N SER A 35 9.45 -23.15 -10.71
CA SER A 35 9.02 -22.96 -9.32
C SER A 35 9.58 -21.66 -8.74
N LEU A 36 10.85 -21.35 -9.02
CA LEU A 36 11.45 -20.09 -8.58
C LEU A 36 10.82 -18.88 -9.29
N ALA A 37 10.55 -18.97 -10.59
CA ALA A 37 9.88 -17.90 -11.33
C ALA A 37 8.47 -17.64 -10.78
N ALA A 38 7.71 -18.70 -10.50
CA ALA A 38 6.38 -18.58 -9.90
C ALA A 38 6.43 -17.90 -8.52
N ASP A 39 7.40 -18.28 -7.68
CA ASP A 39 7.61 -17.65 -6.36
C ASP A 39 8.00 -16.18 -6.48
N CYS A 40 8.92 -15.84 -7.40
CA CYS A 40 9.28 -14.45 -7.66
C CYS A 40 8.08 -13.61 -8.13
N ILE A 41 7.23 -14.15 -9.00
CA ILE A 41 6.00 -13.48 -9.45
C ILE A 41 5.04 -13.26 -8.27
N ALA A 42 4.84 -14.28 -7.43
CA ALA A 42 3.99 -14.16 -6.25
C ALA A 42 4.48 -13.07 -5.30
N GLN A 43 5.78 -13.03 -5.02
CA GLN A 43 6.41 -11.99 -4.19
C GLN A 43 6.24 -10.60 -4.80
N GLN A 44 6.47 -10.44 -6.11
CA GLN A 44 6.33 -9.13 -6.78
C GLN A 44 4.88 -8.64 -6.77
N ILE A 45 3.90 -9.52 -6.97
CA ILE A 45 2.48 -9.18 -6.87
C ILE A 45 2.15 -8.73 -5.44
N GLU A 46 2.63 -9.44 -4.43
CA GLU A 46 2.40 -9.05 -3.02
C GLU A 46 2.99 -7.67 -2.71
N THR A 47 4.21 -7.39 -3.17
CA THR A 47 4.85 -6.08 -3.02
C THR A 47 4.08 -4.98 -3.74
N ALA A 48 3.65 -5.23 -4.98
CA ALA A 48 2.87 -4.28 -5.76
C ALA A 48 1.52 -3.94 -5.07
N ILE A 49 0.83 -4.96 -4.54
CA ILE A 49 -0.43 -4.78 -3.80
C ILE A 49 -0.19 -3.94 -2.55
N ARG A 50 0.84 -4.27 -1.76
CA ARG A 50 1.18 -3.52 -0.53
C ARG A 50 1.51 -2.07 -0.85
N HIS A 51 2.29 -1.82 -1.90
CA HIS A 51 2.65 -0.46 -2.30
C HIS A 51 1.41 0.35 -2.71
N ARG A 52 0.50 -0.24 -3.50
CA ARG A 52 -0.76 0.41 -3.86
C ARG A 52 -1.58 0.81 -2.63
N VAL A 53 -1.75 -0.10 -1.68
CA VAL A 53 -2.50 0.18 -0.44
C VAL A 53 -1.84 1.29 0.39
N VAL A 54 -0.51 1.38 0.40
CA VAL A 54 0.21 2.46 1.08
C VAL A 54 -0.09 3.80 0.40
N LEU A 55 -0.04 3.87 -0.93
CA LEU A 55 -0.34 5.11 -1.66
C LEU A 55 -1.79 5.56 -1.45
N GLU A 56 -2.76 4.64 -1.58
CA GLU A 56 -4.18 4.92 -1.33
C GLU A 56 -4.41 5.49 0.09
N ARG A 57 -3.68 4.98 1.08
CA ARG A 57 -3.76 5.48 2.46
C ARG A 57 -3.10 6.84 2.64
N ILE A 58 -1.98 7.10 1.96
CA ILE A 58 -1.33 8.42 2.00
C ILE A 58 -2.27 9.47 1.42
N GLU A 59 -2.91 9.19 0.29
CA GLU A 59 -3.89 10.10 -0.33
C GLU A 59 -5.07 10.40 0.60
N GLN A 60 -5.60 9.38 1.30
CA GLN A 60 -6.67 9.58 2.29
C GLN A 60 -6.24 10.45 3.47
N VAL A 61 -5.03 10.22 4.00
CA VAL A 61 -4.48 11.00 5.10
C VAL A 61 -4.23 12.45 4.67
N ASP A 62 -3.65 12.65 3.49
CA ASP A 62 -3.40 13.99 2.95
C ASP A 62 -4.71 14.76 2.75
N GLY A 63 -5.75 14.11 2.22
CA GLY A 63 -7.09 14.68 2.14
C GLY A 63 -7.64 15.10 3.50
N ALA A 64 -7.57 14.22 4.50
CA ALA A 64 -8.02 14.53 5.86
C ALA A 64 -7.21 15.67 6.52
N LEU A 65 -5.91 15.77 6.24
CA LEU A 65 -5.06 16.86 6.74
C LEU A 65 -5.46 18.20 6.11
N ILE A 66 -5.76 18.24 4.81
CA ILE A 66 -6.24 19.44 4.11
C ILE A 66 -7.60 19.87 4.67
N GLU A 67 -8.52 18.93 4.88
CA GLU A 67 -9.82 19.21 5.49
C GLU A 67 -9.68 19.79 6.90
N MET A 68 -8.81 19.20 7.72
CA MET A 68 -8.51 19.69 9.07
C MET A 68 -7.91 21.11 9.04
N ALA A 69 -6.95 21.37 8.15
CA ALA A 69 -6.35 22.69 8.00
C ALA A 69 -7.38 23.74 7.57
N THR A 70 -8.29 23.37 6.66
CA THR A 70 -9.39 24.24 6.20
C THR A 70 -10.34 24.56 7.36
N ALA A 71 -10.72 23.57 8.16
CA ALA A 71 -11.57 23.77 9.33
C ALA A 71 -10.91 24.69 10.37
N LEU A 72 -9.61 24.50 10.64
CA LEU A 72 -8.85 25.37 11.56
C LEU A 72 -8.77 26.81 11.05
N GLY A 73 -8.52 27.02 9.76
CA GLY A 73 -8.51 28.37 9.16
C GLY A 73 -9.87 29.07 9.27
N ALA A 74 -10.98 28.34 9.09
CA ALA A 74 -12.33 28.88 9.28
C ALA A 74 -12.60 29.29 10.75
N ILE A 75 -12.10 28.50 11.71
CA ILE A 75 -12.19 28.79 13.15
C ILE A 75 -11.41 30.07 13.50
N GLU A 76 -10.20 30.21 13.00
CA GLU A 76 -9.36 31.40 13.19
C GLU A 76 -10.03 32.65 12.61
N ALA A 77 -10.56 32.55 11.38
CA ALA A 77 -11.26 33.65 10.72
C ALA A 77 -12.55 34.08 11.45
N ALA A 78 -13.22 33.17 12.14
CA ALA A 78 -14.40 33.45 12.96
C ALA A 78 -14.07 34.13 14.31
N GLY A 79 -12.80 34.40 14.61
CA GLY A 79 -12.40 35.21 15.76
C GLY A 79 -12.36 34.48 17.11
N GLY A 80 -12.50 33.14 17.13
CA GLY A 80 -12.28 32.30 18.31
C GLY A 80 -13.31 32.42 19.46
N GLU A 81 -14.20 33.43 19.46
CA GLU A 81 -15.26 33.56 20.44
C GLU A 81 -16.47 32.68 20.09
N GLY A 82 -16.83 31.77 20.99
CA GLY A 82 -18.04 30.94 20.89
C GLY A 82 -17.91 29.61 20.14
N ILE A 83 -16.71 29.23 19.72
CA ILE A 83 -16.48 27.96 19.01
C ILE A 83 -16.35 26.81 20.02
N ASP A 84 -17.32 25.89 19.99
CA ASP A 84 -17.27 24.67 20.79
C ASP A 84 -16.25 23.68 20.20
N LEU A 85 -15.02 23.79 20.71
CA LEU A 85 -13.90 22.91 20.36
C LEU A 85 -14.04 21.49 20.93
N SER A 86 -15.10 21.18 21.68
CA SER A 86 -15.28 19.85 22.28
C SER A 86 -15.48 18.74 21.24
N ALA A 87 -15.90 19.09 20.02
CA ALA A 87 -15.96 18.17 18.87
C ALA A 87 -14.60 17.92 18.20
N PHE A 88 -13.60 18.79 18.43
CA PHE A 88 -12.29 18.75 17.78
C PHE A 88 -11.16 18.33 18.72
N CYS A 89 -11.22 18.72 19.99
CA CYS A 89 -10.21 18.41 20.98
C CYS A 89 -10.56 17.11 21.72
N ARG A 90 -9.78 16.06 21.48
CA ARG A 90 -9.86 14.79 22.24
C ARG A 90 -9.70 15.01 23.76
N TYR A 91 -8.96 16.06 24.16
CA TYR A 91 -8.79 16.46 25.53
C TYR A 91 -9.60 17.74 25.80
N ARG A 92 -10.60 17.65 26.70
CA ARG A 92 -11.35 18.83 27.15
C ARG A 92 -10.47 19.70 28.04
N LYS A 93 -10.59 21.02 27.89
CA LYS A 93 -10.07 22.00 28.85
C LYS A 93 -10.97 21.96 30.08
N GLY A 94 -10.60 21.19 31.10
CA GLY A 94 -11.38 21.07 32.35
C GLY A 94 -11.34 19.71 33.04
N ALA A 95 -10.17 19.08 33.11
CA ALA A 95 -9.83 18.17 34.20
C ALA A 95 -8.79 18.86 35.09
#